data_AF-A0A4V4HW10-F1
#
_entry.id   AF-A0A4V4HW10-F1
#
_cell.length_a   1.000
_cell.length_b   1.000
_cell.length_c   1.000
_cell.angle_alpha   90.00
_cell.angle_beta   90.00
_cell.angle_gamma   90.00
#
_symmetry.space_group_name_H-M   'P 1'
#
loop_
_entity.id
_entity.type
_entity.pdbx_description
1 polymer ?
#
loop_
_entity_poly.entity_id
_entity_poly.type
_entity_poly.pdbx_seq_one_letter_code
_entity_poly.pdbx_strand_id
1 'polypeptide(L)'
;MVFFPAARNERSGAGWYPTLSSLASLASWPSFLSKNPVSEQIFTDVNLPMLCYGQSKFTAENILNNAAKKHGISVDVLRCEQIGGPAGAGKKQWNARDWFPILLQTSKALGLVPSDLGAQDIIQWIPADSVSQIIVELMHRSDTRQGLTTFNLINPRFVKWSSLVPGVKQILGVAKEVSLQDWLKELKKHDATSRDEVKEFPELKLLGFF
;
A
#
# COMPACT_ATOMS: atom_id res chain seq x y z
N MET A 1 -4.62 12.95 1.79
CA MET A 1 -3.21 13.17 1.40
C MET A 1 -2.45 13.56 2.66
N VAL A 2 -1.32 12.92 2.96
CA VAL A 2 -0.53 13.28 4.14
C VAL A 2 0.63 14.14 3.66
N PHE A 3 0.61 15.39 4.08
CA PHE A 3 1.72 16.32 3.90
C PHE A 3 2.59 16.24 5.15
N PHE A 4 3.89 16.00 4.99
CA PHE A 4 4.82 16.23 6.08
C PHE A 4 5.21 17.72 6.09
N PRO A 5 5.27 18.36 7.28
CA PRO A 5 5.75 19.73 7.37
C PRO A 5 7.17 19.82 6.82
N ALA A 6 7.47 20.92 6.14
CA ALA A 6 8.78 21.15 5.54
C ALA A 6 9.89 20.96 6.57
N ALA A 7 10.82 20.05 6.32
CA ALA A 7 12.12 20.08 6.97
C ALA A 7 12.86 21.29 6.40
N ARG A 8 12.93 22.40 7.15
CA ARG A 8 13.78 23.52 6.78
C ARG A 8 15.22 23.06 6.93
N ASN A 9 15.89 22.81 5.81
CA ASN A 9 17.33 22.66 5.81
C ASN A 9 17.91 24.07 6.06
N GLU A 10 18.56 24.30 7.19
CA GLU A 10 19.09 25.63 7.58
C GLU A 10 20.17 26.17 6.62
N ARG A 11 20.53 25.41 5.58
CA ARG A 11 21.62 25.73 4.64
C ARG A 11 21.17 26.21 3.26
N SER A 12 19.88 26.17 2.90
CA SER A 12 19.42 26.68 1.59
C SER A 12 17.94 27.09 1.64
N GLY A 13 17.62 28.27 1.11
CA GLY A 13 16.28 28.89 1.18
C GLY A 13 15.16 28.20 0.38
N ALA A 14 15.37 26.97 -0.13
CA ALA A 14 14.38 26.22 -0.89
C ALA A 14 13.79 25.09 -0.01
N GLY A 15 12.52 25.20 0.35
CA GLY A 15 11.83 24.16 1.14
C GLY A 15 11.61 22.89 0.32
N TRP A 16 11.86 21.73 0.93
CA TRP A 16 11.54 20.41 0.37
C TRP A 16 10.18 19.91 0.88
N TYR A 17 9.38 19.35 -0.04
CA TYR A 17 8.02 18.89 0.26
C TYR A 17 7.82 17.42 -0.18
N PRO A 18 8.03 16.43 0.71
CA PRO A 18 7.68 15.04 0.42
C PRO A 18 6.17 14.85 0.54
N THR A 19 5.61 14.12 -0.43
CA THR A 19 4.21 13.78 -0.47
C THR A 19 4.04 12.28 -0.67
N LEU A 20 3.29 11.65 0.23
CA LEU A 20 2.87 10.26 0.05
C LEU A 20 1.67 10.19 -0.91
N SER A 21 1.91 9.57 -2.06
CA SER A 21 0.91 9.19 -3.03
C SER A 21 0.73 7.66 -3.09
N SER A 22 0.03 7.18 -4.10
CA SER A 22 -0.33 5.77 -4.26
C SER A 22 -0.22 5.37 -5.71
N LEU A 23 0.24 4.16 -6.00
CA LEU A 23 0.21 3.61 -7.36
C LEU A 23 -1.21 3.41 -7.91
N ALA A 24 -2.21 3.33 -7.02
CA ALA A 24 -3.63 3.41 -7.39
C ALA A 24 -4.02 4.66 -8.24
N SER A 25 -3.19 5.72 -8.22
CA SER A 25 -3.34 6.86 -9.15
C SER A 25 -3.16 6.48 -10.62
N LEU A 26 -2.58 5.31 -10.88
CA LEU A 26 -2.26 4.75 -12.19
C LEU A 26 -2.81 3.34 -12.37
N ALA A 27 -3.92 3.01 -11.68
CA ALA A 27 -4.46 1.65 -11.60
C ALA A 27 -4.82 1.02 -12.97
N SER A 28 -5.16 1.82 -13.99
CA SER A 28 -5.42 1.32 -15.35
C SER A 28 -4.20 1.33 -16.27
N TRP A 29 -3.00 1.61 -15.74
CA TRP A 29 -1.77 1.66 -16.52
C TRP A 29 -1.55 0.32 -17.25
N PRO A 30 -1.28 0.32 -18.56
CA PRO A 30 -1.20 -0.92 -19.37
C PRO A 30 -0.18 -1.96 -18.86
N SER A 31 0.82 -1.51 -18.09
CA SER A 31 1.82 -2.40 -17.47
C SER A 31 1.46 -2.91 -16.08
N PHE A 32 0.36 -2.49 -15.44
CA PHE A 32 -0.16 -3.22 -14.26
C PHE A 32 -0.52 -4.66 -14.61
N LEU A 33 -0.77 -4.93 -15.90
CA LEU A 33 -1.02 -6.26 -16.46
C LEU A 33 0.23 -6.91 -17.10
N SER A 34 1.37 -6.20 -17.16
CA SER A 34 2.61 -6.69 -17.77
C SER A 34 3.76 -6.69 -16.75
N LYS A 35 4.86 -7.41 -17.03
CA LYS A 35 6.00 -7.55 -16.08
C LYS A 35 6.86 -6.28 -15.93
N ASN A 36 6.46 -5.15 -16.51
CA ASN A 36 7.27 -3.95 -16.54
C ASN A 36 6.90 -3.02 -15.38
N PRO A 37 7.89 -2.45 -14.66
CA PRO A 37 7.63 -1.51 -13.59
C PRO A 37 6.89 -0.27 -14.13
N VAL A 38 5.96 0.25 -13.34
CA VAL A 38 5.27 1.51 -13.64
C VAL A 38 6.32 2.62 -13.76
N SER A 39 6.17 3.48 -14.76
CA SER A 39 7.09 4.60 -14.98
C SER A 39 6.97 5.63 -13.86
N GLU A 40 8.11 6.17 -13.43
CA GLU A 40 8.21 7.25 -12.43
C GLU A 40 8.00 8.64 -13.04
N GLN A 41 7.34 8.70 -14.20
CA GLN A 41 6.92 9.95 -14.81
C GLN A 41 5.62 10.48 -14.19
N ILE A 42 5.37 11.77 -14.41
CA ILE A 42 4.10 12.39 -14.09
C ILE A 42 3.11 12.18 -15.23
N PHE A 43 1.91 11.74 -14.86
CA PHE A 43 0.83 11.49 -15.78
C PHE A 43 -0.28 12.52 -15.60
N THR A 44 -0.82 12.97 -16.72
CA THR A 44 -1.94 13.93 -16.80
C THR A 44 -3.20 13.32 -17.42
N ASP A 45 -3.16 12.05 -17.84
CA ASP A 45 -4.32 11.33 -18.36
C ASP A 45 -5.26 10.92 -17.23
N VAL A 46 -6.46 11.51 -17.23
CA VAL A 46 -7.50 11.32 -16.21
C VAL A 46 -8.15 9.93 -16.25
N ASN A 47 -7.88 9.13 -17.28
CA ASN A 47 -8.39 7.76 -17.40
C ASN A 47 -7.50 6.73 -16.66
N LEU A 48 -6.32 7.15 -16.19
CA LEU A 48 -5.37 6.31 -15.44
C LEU A 48 -5.82 5.90 -14.03
N PRO A 49 -6.35 6.82 -13.19
CA PRO A 49 -6.80 6.44 -11.86
C PRO A 49 -8.13 5.68 -11.91
N MET A 50 -8.21 4.61 -11.11
CA MET A 50 -9.47 3.92 -10.82
C MET A 50 -9.87 4.16 -9.37
N LEU A 51 -11.18 4.09 -9.10
CA LEU A 51 -11.78 4.32 -7.78
C LEU A 51 -11.53 5.74 -7.23
N CYS A 52 -12.34 6.14 -6.25
CA CYS A 52 -12.26 7.49 -5.68
C CYS A 52 -10.89 7.77 -5.02
N TYR A 53 -10.29 6.76 -4.38
CA TYR A 53 -8.98 6.92 -3.74
C TYR A 53 -7.87 7.18 -4.75
N GLY A 54 -7.79 6.39 -5.83
CA GLY A 54 -6.82 6.58 -6.91
C GLY A 54 -6.97 7.95 -7.56
N GLN A 55 -8.21 8.35 -7.85
CA GLN A 55 -8.52 9.67 -8.41
C GLN A 55 -8.06 10.81 -7.49
N SER A 56 -8.31 10.71 -6.18
CA SER A 56 -7.89 11.73 -5.22
C SER A 56 -6.37 11.91 -5.19
N LYS A 57 -5.61 10.81 -5.29
CA LYS A 57 -4.15 10.82 -5.31
C LYS A 57 -3.62 11.40 -6.62
N PHE A 58 -4.19 10.96 -7.75
CA PHE A 58 -3.85 11.46 -9.08
C PHE A 58 -4.07 12.97 -9.20
N THR A 59 -5.22 13.47 -8.76
CA THR A 59 -5.52 14.91 -8.76
C THR A 59 -4.49 15.68 -7.94
N ALA A 60 -4.11 15.14 -6.78
CA ALA A 60 -3.18 15.82 -5.90
C ALA A 60 -1.74 15.84 -6.44
N GLU A 61 -1.29 14.77 -7.10
CA GLU A 61 -0.02 14.76 -7.85
C GLU A 61 -0.01 15.85 -8.93
N ASN A 62 -1.11 16.02 -9.66
CA ASN A 62 -1.23 17.03 -10.71
C ASN A 62 -1.27 18.47 -10.16
N ILE A 63 -1.92 18.70 -9.02
CA ILE A 63 -1.87 19.99 -8.31
C ILE A 63 -0.43 20.33 -7.93
N LEU A 64 0.30 19.37 -7.35
CA LEU A 64 1.69 19.56 -6.97
C LEU A 64 2.60 19.80 -8.18
N ASN A 65 2.38 19.09 -9.29
CA ASN A 65 3.12 19.31 -10.54
C ASN A 65 2.93 20.74 -11.06
N ASN A 66 1.69 21.24 -11.02
CA ASN A 66 1.39 22.60 -11.44
C ASN A 66 2.01 23.63 -10.50
N ALA A 67 1.99 23.40 -9.18
CA ALA A 67 2.63 24.27 -8.21
C ALA A 67 4.15 24.31 -8.39
N ALA A 68 4.79 23.16 -8.60
CA ALA A 68 6.23 23.05 -8.88
C ALA A 68 6.63 23.83 -10.13
N LYS A 69 5.86 23.70 -11.23
CA LYS A 69 6.09 24.44 -12.48
C LYS A 69 5.90 25.95 -12.33
N LYS A 70 4.87 26.38 -11.59
CA LYS A 70 4.49 27.80 -11.47
C LYS A 70 5.34 28.55 -10.45
N HIS A 71 5.74 27.89 -9.37
CA HIS A 71 6.39 28.54 -8.22
C HIS A 71 7.84 28.07 -8.00
N GLY A 72 8.37 27.17 -8.83
CA GLY A 72 9.75 26.71 -8.73
C GLY A 72 10.05 25.91 -7.46
N ILE A 73 9.02 25.32 -6.83
CA ILE A 73 9.19 24.50 -5.63
C ILE A 73 9.63 23.09 -5.98
N SER A 74 10.48 22.49 -5.14
CA SER A 74 10.91 21.11 -5.27
C SER A 74 9.99 20.18 -4.51
N VAL A 75 9.41 19.21 -5.21
CA VAL A 75 8.42 18.27 -4.66
C VAL A 75 8.83 16.84 -4.98
N ASP A 76 8.78 15.97 -3.97
CA ASP A 76 8.91 14.53 -4.16
C ASP A 76 7.57 13.85 -3.97
N VAL A 77 7.11 13.15 -5.00
CA VAL A 77 5.94 12.28 -4.93
C VAL A 77 6.42 10.86 -4.71
N LEU A 78 6.01 10.26 -3.60
CA LEU A 78 6.38 8.91 -3.22
C LEU A 78 5.13 8.02 -3.38
N ARG A 79 5.05 7.27 -4.48
CA ARG A 79 3.93 6.37 -4.78
C ARG A 79 4.18 5.02 -4.11
N CYS A 80 3.45 4.73 -3.04
CA CYS A 80 3.49 3.42 -2.39
C CYS A 80 2.32 2.54 -2.88
N GLU A 81 2.51 1.23 -2.81
CA GLU A 81 1.41 0.26 -2.79
C GLU A 81 1.06 -0.07 -1.33
N GLN A 82 0.79 -1.33 -1.03
CA GLN A 82 0.68 -1.84 0.32
C GLN A 82 2.01 -1.65 1.06
N ILE A 83 1.97 -0.82 2.10
CA ILE A 83 3.01 -0.74 3.11
C ILE A 83 2.76 -1.86 4.11
N GLY A 84 3.75 -2.73 4.25
CA GLY A 84 3.73 -3.87 5.16
C GLY A 84 4.21 -3.52 6.56
N GLY A 85 4.17 -4.53 7.43
CA GLY A 85 4.88 -4.49 8.70
C GLY A 85 6.39 -4.29 8.52
N PRO A 86 7.09 -3.84 9.55
CA PRO A 86 8.53 -3.65 9.50
C PRO A 86 9.26 -4.99 9.33
N ALA A 87 10.35 -4.99 8.56
CA ALA A 87 11.17 -6.17 8.31
C ALA A 87 12.18 -6.43 9.43
N GLY A 88 12.64 -5.39 10.13
CA GLY A 88 13.62 -5.50 11.21
C GLY A 88 13.10 -6.23 12.45
N ALA A 89 13.99 -6.98 13.12
CA ALA A 89 13.66 -7.66 14.37
C ALA A 89 13.34 -6.66 15.50
N GLY A 90 12.17 -6.78 16.14
CA GLY A 90 11.77 -5.95 17.27
C GLY A 90 10.26 -5.98 17.53
N LYS A 91 9.80 -5.35 18.63
CA LYS A 91 8.36 -5.24 18.98
C LYS A 91 7.58 -4.25 18.10
N LYS A 92 7.90 -4.16 16.81
CA LYS A 92 7.17 -3.29 15.89
C LYS A 92 6.20 -4.16 15.09
N GLN A 93 4.92 -3.84 15.17
CA GLN A 93 3.85 -4.64 14.58
C GLN A 93 3.33 -3.96 13.33
N TRP A 94 2.88 -4.76 12.37
CA TRP A 94 1.97 -4.28 11.33
C TRP A 94 0.74 -3.69 12.02
N ASN A 95 0.24 -2.55 11.56
CA ASN A 95 -1.05 -2.01 11.99
C ASN A 95 -2.15 -3.09 11.94
N ALA A 96 -2.63 -3.52 13.11
CA ALA A 96 -3.64 -4.58 13.22
C ALA A 96 -5.01 -4.21 12.62
N ARG A 97 -5.20 -2.94 12.22
CA ARG A 97 -6.40 -2.48 11.51
C ARG A 97 -6.28 -2.56 9.99
N ASP A 98 -5.12 -2.93 9.46
CA ASP A 98 -4.95 -3.15 8.03
C ASP A 98 -5.62 -4.47 7.63
N TRP A 99 -6.12 -4.54 6.40
CA TRP A 99 -6.86 -5.70 5.90
C TRP A 99 -6.07 -7.02 6.03
N PHE A 100 -4.75 -7.00 5.80
CA PHE A 100 -3.97 -8.24 5.82
C PHE A 100 -3.80 -8.86 7.22
N PRO A 101 -3.41 -8.12 8.27
CA PRO A 101 -3.50 -8.62 9.65
C PRO A 101 -4.89 -9.10 10.07
N ILE A 102 -5.95 -8.39 9.65
CA ILE A 102 -7.35 -8.78 9.92
C ILE A 102 -7.68 -10.12 9.23
N LEU A 103 -7.22 -10.31 8.00
CA LEU A 103 -7.39 -11.55 7.24
C LEU A 103 -6.71 -12.71 7.94
N LEU A 104 -5.49 -12.53 8.44
CA LEU A 104 -4.76 -13.56 9.20
C LEU A 104 -5.46 -13.91 10.51
N GLN A 105 -5.97 -12.89 11.24
CA GLN A 105 -6.71 -13.10 12.48
C GLN A 105 -7.99 -13.91 12.23
N THR A 106 -8.76 -13.52 11.23
CA THR A 106 -10.01 -14.18 10.85
C THR A 106 -9.76 -15.58 10.30
N SER A 107 -8.70 -15.77 9.50
CA SER A 107 -8.28 -17.09 8.98
C SER A 107 -7.94 -18.06 10.10
N LYS A 108 -7.27 -17.58 11.15
CA LYS A 108 -6.99 -18.36 12.35
C LYS A 108 -8.27 -18.76 13.08
N ALA A 109 -9.20 -17.82 13.27
CA ALA A 109 -10.47 -18.08 13.95
C ALA A 109 -11.35 -19.07 13.17
N LEU A 110 -11.43 -18.93 11.85
CA LEU A 110 -12.16 -19.86 10.97
C LEU A 110 -11.49 -21.23 10.82
N GLY A 111 -10.20 -21.33 11.13
CA GLY A 111 -9.40 -22.52 10.82
C GLY A 111 -9.25 -22.76 9.32
N LEU A 112 -9.26 -21.68 8.51
CA LEU A 112 -9.16 -21.71 7.06
C LEU A 112 -8.20 -20.63 6.57
N VAL A 113 -7.26 -20.99 5.69
CA VAL A 113 -6.41 -20.02 4.98
C VAL A 113 -6.84 -19.94 3.52
N PRO A 114 -7.03 -18.73 2.93
CA PRO A 114 -7.33 -18.62 1.51
C PRO A 114 -6.11 -19.01 0.66
N SER A 115 -6.30 -19.78 -0.41
CA SER A 115 -5.25 -20.23 -1.33
C SER A 115 -4.76 -19.16 -2.30
N ASP A 116 -5.60 -18.14 -2.52
CA ASP A 116 -5.40 -16.99 -3.40
C ASP A 116 -5.93 -15.73 -2.70
N LEU A 117 -5.55 -14.54 -3.19
CA LEU A 117 -6.09 -13.27 -2.70
C LEU A 117 -6.85 -12.49 -3.79
N GLY A 118 -7.41 -13.19 -4.78
CA GLY A 118 -8.11 -12.55 -5.90
C GLY A 118 -7.28 -11.49 -6.60
N ALA A 119 -7.76 -10.25 -6.62
CA ALA A 119 -7.05 -9.11 -7.24
C ALA A 119 -5.73 -8.73 -6.52
N GLN A 120 -5.51 -9.21 -5.30
CA GLN A 120 -4.33 -8.93 -4.47
C GLN A 120 -3.34 -10.11 -4.43
N ASP A 121 -3.43 -11.06 -5.39
CA ASP A 121 -2.64 -12.30 -5.38
C ASP A 121 -1.13 -12.07 -5.63
N ILE A 122 -0.76 -10.93 -6.22
CA ILE A 122 0.63 -10.52 -6.39
C ILE A 122 1.09 -9.72 -5.17
N ILE A 123 2.06 -10.28 -4.45
CA ILE A 123 2.61 -9.68 -3.24
C ILE A 123 3.85 -8.88 -3.62
N GLN A 124 3.72 -7.55 -3.60
CA GLN A 124 4.80 -6.60 -3.90
C GLN A 124 5.00 -5.55 -2.77
N TRP A 125 4.66 -5.95 -1.54
CA TRP A 125 4.58 -5.04 -0.40
C TRP A 125 5.96 -4.54 0.05
N ILE A 126 6.02 -3.26 0.42
CA ILE A 126 7.23 -2.63 0.95
C ILE A 126 7.15 -2.52 2.48
N PRO A 127 8.17 -2.93 3.25
CA PRO A 127 8.17 -2.78 4.70
C PRO A 127 8.11 -1.30 5.15
N ALA A 128 7.37 -1.00 6.22
CA ALA A 128 7.23 0.36 6.74
C ALA A 128 8.57 1.01 7.16
N ASP A 129 9.49 0.22 7.72
CA ASP A 129 10.84 0.68 8.07
C ASP A 129 11.66 1.03 6.83
N SER A 130 11.57 0.24 5.75
CA SER A 130 12.19 0.59 4.47
C SER A 130 11.63 1.89 3.88
N VAL A 131 10.31 2.09 3.89
CA VAL A 131 9.69 3.35 3.45
C VAL A 131 10.24 4.53 4.25
N SER A 132 10.31 4.40 5.58
CA SER A 132 10.81 5.48 6.44
C SER A 132 12.27 5.81 6.16
N GLN A 133 13.11 4.79 5.92
CA GLN A 133 14.52 4.98 5.58
C GLN A 133 14.67 5.69 4.23
N ILE A 134 13.92 5.28 3.20
CA ILE A 134 13.93 5.91 1.88
C ILE A 134 13.55 7.40 1.99
N ILE A 135 12.50 7.73 2.75
CA ILE A 135 12.09 9.14 2.97
C ILE A 135 13.22 9.95 3.58
N VAL A 136 13.91 9.41 4.59
CA VAL A 136 15.06 10.07 5.22
C VAL A 136 16.20 10.25 4.23
N GLU A 137 16.54 9.23 3.44
CA GLU A 137 17.61 9.33 2.44
C GLU A 137 17.30 10.35 1.35
N LEU A 138 16.04 10.41 0.88
CA LEU A 138 15.59 11.40 -0.11
C LEU A 138 15.64 12.81 0.47
N MET A 139 15.24 13.00 1.73
CA MET A 139 15.35 14.29 2.41
C MET A 139 16.78 14.83 2.39
N HIS A 140 17.79 13.99 2.61
CA HIS A 140 19.19 14.42 2.58
C HIS A 140 19.71 14.72 1.16
N ARG A 141 18.97 14.33 0.12
CA ARG A 141 19.27 14.54 -1.30
C ARG A 141 18.31 15.53 -1.96
N SER A 142 17.56 16.32 -1.19
CA SER A 142 16.57 17.28 -1.72
C SER A 142 17.21 18.45 -2.48
N ASP A 143 18.39 18.89 -2.04
CA ASP A 143 18.98 20.16 -2.49
C ASP A 143 19.42 20.17 -3.95
N THR A 144 19.51 19.00 -4.59
CA THR A 144 19.90 18.85 -6.00
C THR A 144 18.72 18.71 -6.96
N ARG A 145 17.49 18.61 -6.45
CA ARG A 145 16.30 18.33 -7.28
C ARG A 145 15.49 19.58 -7.52
N GLN A 146 15.04 19.75 -8.76
CA GLN A 146 14.20 20.87 -9.20
C GLN A 146 12.88 20.33 -9.76
N GLY A 147 11.80 21.06 -9.49
CA GLY A 147 10.46 20.66 -9.92
C GLY A 147 9.95 19.43 -9.17
N LEU A 148 9.12 18.64 -9.84
CA LEU A 148 8.51 17.46 -9.24
C LEU A 148 9.22 16.18 -9.70
N THR A 149 9.71 15.39 -8.75
CA THR A 149 10.25 14.04 -8.99
C THR A 149 9.33 13.00 -8.38
N THR A 150 9.09 11.89 -9.09
CA THR A 150 8.27 10.78 -8.57
C THR A 150 9.14 9.56 -8.29
N PHE A 151 8.78 8.81 -7.26
CA PHE A 151 9.44 7.57 -6.88
C PHE A 151 8.38 6.50 -6.60
N ASN A 152 8.56 5.30 -7.16
CA ASN A 152 7.71 4.15 -6.89
C ASN A 152 8.31 3.34 -5.75
N LEU A 153 7.75 3.50 -4.55
CA LEU A 153 8.18 2.81 -3.34
C LEU A 153 7.47 1.46 -3.25
N ILE A 154 7.97 0.51 -4.04
CA ILE A 154 7.47 -0.87 -4.11
C ILE A 154 8.62 -1.85 -3.91
N ASN A 155 8.27 -3.09 -3.53
CA ASN A 155 9.27 -4.15 -3.53
C ASN A 155 9.63 -4.52 -4.98
N PRO A 156 10.90 -4.41 -5.41
CA PRO A 156 11.29 -4.78 -6.78
C PRO A 156 11.10 -6.27 -7.06
N ARG A 157 10.97 -7.10 -6.01
CA ARG A 157 10.65 -8.52 -6.11
C ARG A 157 9.19 -8.73 -5.72
N PHE A 158 8.48 -9.49 -6.55
CA PHE A 158 7.13 -9.92 -6.26
C PHE A 158 7.05 -11.44 -6.16
N VAL A 159 6.10 -11.92 -5.38
CA VAL A 159 5.75 -13.35 -5.27
C VAL A 159 4.25 -13.51 -5.38
N LYS A 160 3.78 -14.71 -5.73
CA LYS A 160 2.35 -15.03 -5.62
C LYS A 160 2.01 -15.36 -4.18
N TRP A 161 0.81 -15.02 -3.74
CA TRP A 161 0.32 -15.37 -2.40
C TRP A 161 0.46 -16.86 -2.10
N SER A 162 0.15 -17.72 -3.07
CA SER A 162 0.25 -19.17 -2.93
C SER A 162 1.63 -19.68 -2.51
N SER A 163 2.72 -18.95 -2.78
CA SER A 163 4.05 -19.33 -2.30
C SER A 163 4.28 -19.02 -0.81
N LEU A 164 3.49 -18.11 -0.23
CA LEU A 164 3.53 -17.73 1.18
C LEU A 164 2.57 -18.56 2.05
N VAL A 165 1.51 -19.12 1.45
CA VAL A 165 0.47 -19.91 2.13
C VAL A 165 1.05 -21.02 3.04
N PRO A 166 2.06 -21.82 2.64
CA PRO A 166 2.64 -22.83 3.52
C PRO A 166 3.19 -22.26 4.83
N GLY A 167 3.90 -21.13 4.76
CA GLY A 167 4.44 -20.44 5.93
C GLY A 167 3.34 -19.84 6.80
N VAL A 168 2.29 -19.27 6.17
CA VAL A 168 1.12 -18.72 6.88
C VAL A 168 0.38 -19.82 7.65
N LYS A 169 0.13 -20.96 7.02
CA LYS A 169 -0.48 -22.14 7.65
C LYS A 169 0.28 -22.60 8.87
N GLN A 170 1.62 -22.67 8.76
CA GLN A 170 2.50 -23.02 9.87
C GLN A 170 2.42 -22.00 11.02
N ILE A 171 2.47 -20.70 10.71
CA ILE A 171 2.41 -19.63 11.72
C ILE A 171 1.06 -19.59 12.43
N LEU A 172 -0.04 -19.79 11.70
CA LEU A 172 -1.39 -19.75 12.25
C LEU A 172 -1.80 -21.05 12.96
N GLY A 173 -1.11 -22.17 12.67
CA GLY A 173 -1.51 -23.50 13.13
C GLY A 173 -2.75 -24.03 12.41
N VAL A 174 -2.96 -23.62 11.15
CA VAL A 174 -4.15 -23.95 10.36
C VAL A 174 -3.75 -24.83 9.18
N ALA A 175 -4.28 -26.05 9.12
CA ALA A 175 -3.93 -27.01 8.05
C ALA A 175 -4.80 -26.85 6.79
N LYS A 176 -6.05 -26.39 6.94
CA LYS A 176 -7.02 -26.35 5.84
C LYS A 176 -6.87 -25.07 5.03
N GLU A 177 -6.82 -25.26 3.72
CA GLU A 177 -6.70 -24.21 2.72
C GLU A 177 -7.88 -24.32 1.76
N VAL A 178 -8.46 -23.19 1.35
CA VAL A 178 -9.65 -23.12 0.49
C VAL A 178 -9.54 -21.91 -0.45
N SER A 179 -10.32 -21.85 -1.53
CA SER A 179 -10.36 -20.66 -2.38
C SER A 179 -10.77 -19.42 -1.60
N LEU A 180 -10.37 -18.22 -2.04
CA LEU A 180 -10.85 -16.98 -1.40
C LEU A 180 -12.38 -16.90 -1.39
N GLN A 181 -13.04 -17.39 -2.44
CA GLN A 181 -14.50 -17.42 -2.53
C GLN A 181 -15.13 -18.32 -1.46
N ASP A 182 -14.58 -19.51 -1.25
CA ASP A 182 -15.07 -20.43 -0.22
C ASP A 182 -14.76 -19.87 1.17
N TRP A 183 -13.60 -19.25 1.36
CA TRP A 183 -13.26 -18.57 2.61
C TRP A 183 -14.28 -17.48 2.96
N LEU A 184 -14.64 -16.64 1.97
CA LEU A 184 -15.66 -15.60 2.14
C LEU A 184 -17.06 -16.18 2.37
N LYS A 185 -17.38 -17.32 1.76
CA LYS A 185 -18.65 -18.02 1.97
C LYS A 185 -18.77 -18.54 3.41
N GLU A 186 -17.68 -19.07 3.96
CA GLU A 186 -17.63 -19.47 5.37
C GLU A 186 -17.73 -18.27 6.30
N LEU A 187 -17.00 -17.19 6.03
CA LEU A 187 -17.10 -15.94 6.79
C LEU A 187 -18.52 -15.37 6.81
N LYS A 188 -19.25 -15.41 5.69
CA LYS A 188 -20.62 -14.89 5.57
C LYS A 188 -21.67 -15.68 6.37
N LYS A 189 -21.32 -16.82 6.97
CA LYS A 189 -22.20 -17.54 7.91
C LYS A 189 -22.26 -16.87 9.28
N HIS A 190 -21.31 -15.96 9.55
CA HIS A 190 -21.21 -15.22 10.79
C HIS A 190 -21.96 -13.89 10.74
N ASP A 191 -22.51 -13.48 11.88
CA ASP A 191 -23.33 -12.27 11.98
C ASP A 191 -22.46 -11.01 12.09
N ALA A 192 -22.44 -10.20 11.01
CA ALA A 192 -21.74 -8.92 10.96
C ALA A 192 -22.32 -7.85 11.90
N THR A 193 -23.51 -8.06 12.49
CA THR A 193 -24.13 -7.15 13.46
C THR A 193 -23.84 -7.54 14.91
N SER A 194 -23.43 -8.78 15.16
CA SER A 194 -23.05 -9.29 16.47
C SER A 194 -21.68 -8.78 16.90
N ARG A 195 -21.60 -8.12 18.06
CA ARG A 195 -20.34 -7.59 18.59
C ARG A 195 -19.32 -8.68 18.89
N ASP A 196 -19.78 -9.84 19.34
CA ASP A 196 -18.91 -10.95 19.72
C ASP A 196 -18.33 -11.62 18.48
N GLU A 197 -19.15 -11.89 17.47
CA GLU A 197 -18.67 -12.46 16.20
C GLU A 197 -17.77 -11.50 15.45
N VAL A 198 -18.07 -10.20 15.45
CA VAL A 198 -17.19 -9.18 14.85
C VAL A 198 -15.85 -9.04 15.58
N LYS A 199 -15.79 -9.40 16.87
CA LYS A 199 -14.54 -9.42 17.63
C LYS A 199 -13.69 -10.64 17.27
N GLU A 200 -14.33 -11.77 17.01
CA GLU A 200 -13.68 -13.03 16.65
C GLU A 200 -13.28 -13.08 15.16
N PHE A 201 -14.15 -12.57 14.29
CA PHE A 201 -14.02 -12.50 12.83
C PHE A 201 -14.03 -11.04 12.35
N PRO A 202 -12.97 -10.27 12.64
CA PRO A 202 -12.95 -8.85 12.33
C PRO A 202 -13.06 -8.52 10.83
N GLU A 203 -12.79 -9.48 9.93
CA GLU A 203 -13.02 -9.32 8.49
C GLU A 203 -14.50 -9.13 8.11
N LEU A 204 -15.45 -9.43 9.01
CA LEU A 204 -16.87 -9.10 8.79
C LEU A 204 -17.09 -7.61 8.47
N LYS A 205 -16.22 -6.73 8.97
CA LYS A 205 -16.23 -5.28 8.68
C LYS A 205 -15.74 -4.94 7.27
N LEU A 206 -15.05 -5.86 6.60
CA LEU A 206 -14.36 -5.68 5.33
C LEU A 206 -14.98 -6.52 4.20
N LEU A 207 -16.19 -7.07 4.38
CA LEU A 207 -16.85 -7.86 3.32
C LEU A 207 -17.04 -7.10 1.99
N GLY A 208 -17.13 -5.76 2.02
CA GLY A 208 -17.22 -4.93 0.81
C GLY A 208 -15.88 -4.60 0.15
N PHE A 209 -14.76 -5.05 0.74
CA PHE A 209 -13.41 -4.88 0.19
C PHE A 209 -13.05 -5.97 -0.84
N PHE A 210 -13.58 -7.18 -0.66
CA PHE A 210 -13.36 -8.33 -1.56
C PHE A 210 -14.49 -8.48 -2.58
#